data_AF-A0A7V7NX23-F1
#
_entry.id   AF-A0A7V7NX23-F1
#
_cell.length_a   1.000
_cell.length_b   1.000
_cell.length_c   1.000
_cell.angle_alpha   90.00
_cell.angle_beta   90.00
_cell.angle_gamma   90.00
#
_symmetry.space_group_name_H-M   'P 1'
#
loop_
_entity.id
_entity.type
_entity.pdbx_description
1 polymer ?
#
loop_
_entity_poly.entity_id
_entity_poly.type
_entity_poly.pdbx_seq_one_letter_code
_entity_poly.pdbx_strand_id
1 'polypeptide(L)'
;MSKISPEKQNELNSSALLSLGIALGMFYAAYTYFFFVFGFLWRALKIAQMFVFYLFEILAVTLVGAFTNFHGWGFKEGVLQLLEVHYSQLTPEYIYAFDHLFGNMLKWPFAAFLIYIGIKEYKIRTEARRNYSVEKMIRSASKVHPHLRRLVPPNPFDKLLGFTLGWLVPSFKERLSGENPCDFSHDFDFKDRSSYNNRYAMGVSPTELLTANPPLGVTEDEIKRDIEMQKSTGFVTNFRPICHFFYAENEKDSTIDFCFRTATISMERLLLNPISEKIDNMDQVARLFDKNGKLLPLEYLDSNGEPTDKLKKGGAICGGFRPTTLLNEGNPYRGTIEDTYLLFDKNEQRILTQLEEKMKGKTTRSFDEILFAVVTKRHAYSTTVIWALMMLFKDVSRIAGTEFSWVMRHNRNLGMVMQSIGRETPFLEASSTRSHFLMEYKAGFGMTVPAVLGAVKDLHVNAKRILAAGKISEDLLNMDEDEFSKIFNLNPNEAQEKKESEAIKILKSMGVDVDKGEAYKDPYADVPELIKQYKESK
;
A
#
# COMPACT_ATOMS: atom_id res chain seq x y z
N MET A 1 -1.47 -57.36 -24.11
CA MET A 1 0.01 -57.30 -24.19
C MET A 1 0.50 -58.61 -24.78
N SER A 2 0.93 -58.64 -26.04
CA SER A 2 1.37 -59.87 -26.70
C SER A 2 2.74 -60.29 -26.15
N LYS A 3 2.84 -61.54 -25.66
CA LYS A 3 4.12 -62.13 -25.26
C LYS A 3 5.01 -62.25 -26.51
N ILE A 4 6.03 -61.39 -26.59
CA ILE A 4 7.05 -61.46 -27.64
C ILE A 4 7.76 -62.81 -27.46
N SER A 5 7.91 -63.58 -28.54
CA SER A 5 8.58 -64.87 -28.47
C SER A 5 10.05 -64.68 -28.05
N PRO A 6 10.61 -65.59 -27.25
CA PRO A 6 11.99 -65.47 -26.77
C PRO A 6 13.02 -65.33 -27.92
N GLU A 7 12.74 -65.90 -29.09
CA GLU A 7 13.56 -65.71 -30.31
C GLU A 7 13.58 -64.25 -30.76
N LYS A 8 12.42 -63.59 -30.82
CA LYS A 8 12.31 -62.19 -31.25
C LYS A 8 12.93 -61.22 -30.24
N GLN A 9 12.96 -61.60 -28.96
CA GLN A 9 13.64 -60.83 -27.92
C GLN A 9 15.17 -60.98 -28.01
N ASN A 10 15.67 -62.16 -28.39
CA ASN A 10 17.09 -62.37 -28.68
C ASN A 10 17.54 -61.62 -29.93
N GLU A 11 16.72 -61.57 -30.99
CA GLU A 11 16.99 -60.74 -32.17
C GLU A 11 17.03 -59.25 -31.81
N LEU A 12 16.07 -58.75 -31.01
CA LEU A 12 16.07 -57.36 -30.57
C LEU A 12 17.31 -57.02 -29.74
N ASN A 13 17.67 -57.89 -28.79
CA ASN A 13 18.88 -57.72 -27.99
C ASN A 13 20.14 -57.74 -28.86
N SER A 14 20.22 -58.64 -29.84
CA SER A 14 21.37 -58.70 -30.77
C SER A 14 21.49 -57.44 -31.63
N SER A 15 20.36 -56.90 -32.12
CA SER A 15 20.33 -55.66 -32.91
C SER A 15 20.68 -54.43 -32.07
N ALA A 16 20.23 -54.39 -30.81
CA ALA A 16 20.60 -53.35 -29.85
C ALA A 16 22.10 -53.40 -29.55
N LEU A 17 22.65 -54.59 -29.31
CA LEU A 17 24.09 -54.79 -29.04
C LEU A 17 24.94 -54.40 -30.26
N LEU A 18 24.51 -54.75 -31.47
CA LEU A 18 25.18 -54.35 -32.72
C LEU A 18 25.12 -52.83 -32.92
N SER A 19 23.95 -52.20 -32.71
CA SER A 19 23.79 -50.74 -32.82
C SER A 19 24.63 -49.99 -31.78
N LEU A 20 24.72 -50.51 -30.55
CA LEU A 20 25.57 -49.98 -29.51
C LEU A 20 27.05 -50.13 -29.88
N GLY A 21 27.45 -51.28 -30.44
CA GLY A 21 28.80 -51.52 -30.95
C GLY A 21 29.20 -50.55 -32.07
N ILE A 22 28.30 -50.31 -33.04
CA ILE A 22 28.53 -49.33 -34.12
C ILE A 22 28.60 -47.91 -33.56
N ALA A 23 27.72 -47.53 -32.64
CA ALA A 23 27.73 -46.22 -32.01
C ALA A 23 29.01 -45.99 -31.20
N LEU A 24 29.47 -46.99 -30.44
CA LEU A 24 30.74 -46.94 -29.70
C LEU A 24 31.94 -46.87 -30.65
N GLY A 25 31.91 -47.61 -31.76
CA GLY A 25 32.96 -47.56 -32.78
C GLY A 25 33.03 -46.20 -33.48
N MET A 26 31.89 -45.62 -33.85
CA MET A 26 31.81 -44.27 -34.40
C MET A 26 32.25 -43.21 -33.40
N PHE A 27 31.86 -43.35 -32.13
CA PHE A 27 32.28 -42.44 -31.07
C PHE A 27 33.78 -42.52 -30.82
N TYR A 28 34.35 -43.73 -30.82
CA TYR A 28 35.80 -43.92 -30.70
C TYR A 28 36.54 -43.33 -31.91
N ALA A 29 36.06 -43.57 -33.12
CA ALA A 29 36.65 -42.99 -34.34
C ALA A 29 36.58 -41.45 -34.31
N ALA A 30 35.43 -40.88 -33.96
CA ALA A 30 35.27 -39.43 -33.78
C ALA A 30 36.18 -38.90 -32.66
N TYR A 31 36.28 -39.59 -31.53
CA TYR A 31 37.18 -39.25 -30.44
C TYR A 31 38.63 -39.23 -30.91
N THR A 32 39.10 -40.25 -31.63
CA THR A 32 40.47 -40.29 -32.16
C THR A 32 40.73 -39.19 -33.19
N TYR A 33 39.76 -38.90 -34.06
CA TYR A 33 39.90 -37.89 -35.10
C TYR A 33 39.86 -36.46 -34.54
N PHE A 34 38.95 -36.18 -33.59
CA PHE A 34 38.79 -34.87 -32.95
C PHE A 34 39.57 -34.72 -31.64
N PHE A 35 40.45 -35.68 -31.31
CA PHE A 35 41.19 -35.66 -30.05
C PHE A 35 42.01 -34.38 -29.88
N PHE A 36 42.53 -33.81 -30.98
CA PHE A 36 43.28 -32.56 -30.93
C PHE A 36 42.43 -31.36 -30.49
N VAL A 37 41.14 -31.32 -30.85
CA VAL A 37 40.20 -30.28 -30.40
C VAL A 37 39.92 -30.46 -28.92
N PHE A 38 39.70 -31.71 -28.49
CA PHE A 38 39.51 -32.04 -27.09
C PHE A 38 40.75 -31.70 -26.25
N GLY A 39 41.94 -32.07 -26.70
CA GLY A 39 43.22 -31.76 -26.07
C GLY A 39 43.47 -30.27 -25.98
N PHE A 40 43.13 -29.50 -27.03
CA PHE A 40 43.19 -28.04 -27.00
C PHE A 40 42.27 -27.43 -25.93
N LEU A 41 40.99 -27.84 -25.91
CA LEU A 41 40.02 -27.34 -24.93
C LEU A 41 40.40 -27.75 -23.50
N TRP A 42 40.80 -29.00 -23.30
CA TRP A 42 41.29 -29.51 -22.02
C TRP A 42 42.51 -28.71 -21.55
N ARG A 43 43.49 -28.48 -22.43
CA ARG A 43 44.69 -27.69 -22.12
C ARG A 43 44.35 -26.26 -21.73
N ALA A 44 43.51 -25.58 -22.52
CA ALA A 44 43.08 -24.21 -22.22
C ALA A 44 42.38 -24.14 -20.84
N LEU A 45 41.48 -25.08 -20.55
CA LEU A 45 40.80 -25.19 -19.27
C LEU A 45 41.80 -25.44 -18.12
N LYS A 46 42.76 -26.34 -18.31
CA LYS A 46 43.76 -26.69 -17.30
C LYS A 46 44.76 -25.57 -17.04
N ILE A 47 45.17 -24.83 -18.05
CA ILE A 47 46.01 -23.64 -17.88
C ILE A 47 45.27 -22.60 -17.04
N ALA A 48 44.02 -22.28 -17.40
CA ALA A 48 43.21 -21.33 -16.64
C ALA A 48 43.03 -21.80 -15.18
N GLN A 49 42.76 -23.09 -15.00
CA GLN A 49 42.63 -23.71 -13.68
C GLN A 49 43.93 -23.60 -12.87
N MET A 50 45.05 -24.10 -13.39
CA MET A 50 46.34 -24.12 -12.71
C MET A 50 46.85 -22.72 -12.40
N PHE A 51 46.54 -21.73 -13.24
CA PHE A 51 46.86 -20.34 -12.98
C PHE A 51 46.14 -19.79 -11.74
N VAL A 52 44.85 -20.10 -11.55
CA VAL A 52 44.11 -19.71 -10.34
C VAL A 52 44.72 -20.35 -9.09
N PHE A 53 45.13 -21.62 -9.16
CA PHE A 53 45.78 -22.30 -8.03
C PHE A 53 47.18 -21.77 -7.75
N TYR A 54 47.92 -21.40 -8.79
CA TYR A 54 49.20 -20.73 -8.63
C TYR A 54 49.06 -19.39 -7.90
N LEU A 55 48.04 -18.58 -8.23
CA LEU A 55 47.75 -17.34 -7.49
C LEU A 55 47.40 -17.62 -6.02
N PHE A 56 46.62 -18.66 -5.76
CA PHE A 56 46.29 -19.09 -4.39
C PHE A 56 47.52 -19.59 -3.63
N GLU A 57 48.40 -20.34 -4.28
CA GLU A 57 49.68 -20.80 -3.73
C GLU A 57 50.59 -19.63 -3.37
N ILE A 58 50.71 -18.61 -4.24
CA ILE A 58 51.46 -17.38 -3.92
C ILE A 58 50.89 -16.73 -2.65
N LEU A 59 49.55 -16.60 -2.55
CA LEU A 59 48.91 -16.00 -1.38
C LEU A 59 49.19 -16.81 -0.10
N ALA A 60 49.06 -18.13 -0.17
CA ALA A 60 49.30 -19.03 0.96
C ALA A 60 50.77 -19.01 1.40
N VAL A 61 51.72 -19.06 0.45
CA VAL A 61 53.15 -18.97 0.73
C VAL A 61 53.49 -17.60 1.33
N THR A 62 52.88 -16.52 0.86
CA THR A 62 53.14 -15.18 1.41
C THR A 62 52.61 -15.05 2.85
N LEU A 63 51.43 -15.61 3.15
CA LEU A 63 50.81 -15.53 4.47
C LEU A 63 51.44 -16.47 5.50
N VAL A 64 51.78 -17.69 5.08
CA VAL A 64 52.20 -18.78 5.98
C VAL A 64 53.71 -19.01 5.91
N GLY A 65 54.36 -18.64 4.82
CA GLY A 65 55.81 -18.79 4.62
C GLY A 65 56.65 -17.95 5.59
N ALA A 66 56.09 -16.89 6.17
CA ALA A 66 56.74 -16.16 7.26
C ALA A 66 56.88 -17.03 8.54
N PHE A 67 56.07 -18.08 8.69
CA PHE A 67 56.01 -18.91 9.89
C PHE A 67 56.39 -20.37 9.64
N THR A 68 56.44 -20.80 8.38
CA THR A 68 56.70 -22.18 7.99
C THR A 68 57.62 -22.22 6.78
N ASN A 69 58.46 -23.26 6.67
CA ASN A 69 59.27 -23.51 5.48
C ASN A 69 58.42 -24.14 4.36
N PHE A 70 57.19 -23.64 4.14
CA PHE A 70 56.31 -24.15 3.09
C PHE A 70 56.68 -23.54 1.74
N HIS A 71 57.15 -24.37 0.81
CA HIS A 71 57.67 -23.93 -0.50
C HIS A 71 56.62 -23.93 -1.61
N GLY A 72 55.35 -24.22 -1.27
CA GLY A 72 54.28 -24.37 -2.25
C GLY A 72 53.92 -25.82 -2.56
N TRP A 73 52.94 -26.00 -3.43
CA TRP A 73 52.44 -27.27 -3.96
C TRP A 73 52.92 -27.57 -5.38
N GLY A 74 53.66 -26.65 -6.01
CA GLY A 74 54.23 -26.84 -7.33
C GLY A 74 53.25 -26.58 -8.48
N PHE A 75 52.25 -25.72 -8.30
CA PHE A 75 51.31 -25.39 -9.38
C PHE A 75 51.99 -24.53 -10.46
N LYS A 76 53.01 -23.76 -10.09
CA LYS A 76 53.83 -22.98 -11.04
C LYS A 76 54.44 -23.90 -12.11
N GLU A 77 55.05 -25.00 -11.68
CA GLU A 77 55.68 -25.98 -12.55
C GLU A 77 54.63 -26.64 -13.44
N GLY A 78 53.44 -26.95 -12.90
CA GLY A 78 52.34 -27.50 -13.70
C GLY A 78 51.79 -26.52 -14.76
N VAL A 79 51.74 -25.21 -14.48
CA VAL A 79 51.37 -24.18 -15.48
C VAL A 79 52.41 -24.12 -16.59
N LEU A 80 53.70 -24.05 -16.22
CA LEU A 80 54.80 -23.99 -17.19
C LEU A 80 54.83 -25.24 -18.05
N GLN A 81 54.66 -26.42 -17.45
CA GLN A 81 54.60 -27.69 -18.17
C GLN A 81 53.46 -27.72 -19.19
N LEU A 82 52.26 -27.22 -18.85
CA LEU A 82 51.14 -27.13 -19.80
C LEU A 82 51.36 -26.07 -20.89
N LEU A 83 52.07 -24.98 -20.59
CA LEU A 83 52.41 -23.95 -21.58
C LEU A 83 53.46 -24.44 -22.59
N GLU A 84 54.39 -25.29 -22.15
CA GLU A 84 55.43 -25.88 -22.99
C GLU A 84 54.92 -27.00 -23.91
N VAL A 85 54.00 -27.85 -23.41
CA VAL A 85 53.46 -28.96 -24.21
C VAL A 85 52.48 -28.44 -25.27
N HIS A 86 52.79 -28.66 -26.54
CA HIS A 86 51.88 -28.32 -27.64
C HIS A 86 50.64 -29.24 -27.61
N TYR A 87 49.44 -28.74 -27.93
CA TYR A 87 48.19 -29.50 -27.79
C TYR A 87 48.15 -30.78 -28.65
N SER A 88 48.93 -30.84 -29.73
CA SER A 88 49.06 -32.02 -30.58
C SER A 88 49.94 -33.13 -29.96
N GLN A 89 50.68 -32.83 -28.91
CA GLN A 89 51.54 -33.77 -28.18
C GLN A 89 50.86 -34.35 -26.93
N LEU A 90 49.66 -33.85 -26.60
CA LEU A 90 48.87 -34.42 -25.51
C LEU A 90 48.42 -35.82 -25.92
N THR A 91 48.84 -36.83 -25.17
CA THR A 91 48.30 -38.19 -25.29
C THR A 91 47.32 -38.45 -24.14
N PRO A 92 46.41 -39.42 -24.27
CA PRO A 92 45.52 -39.82 -23.16
C PRO A 92 46.29 -40.18 -21.89
N GLU A 93 47.48 -40.78 -22.03
CA GLU A 93 48.35 -41.14 -20.91
C GLU A 93 48.91 -39.89 -20.22
N TYR A 94 49.29 -38.87 -20.99
CA TYR A 94 49.72 -37.59 -20.44
C TYR A 94 48.59 -36.89 -19.68
N ILE A 95 47.39 -36.83 -20.26
CA ILE A 95 46.20 -36.26 -19.62
C ILE A 95 45.92 -36.98 -18.30
N TYR A 96 45.95 -38.32 -18.32
CA TYR A 96 45.73 -39.15 -17.13
C TYR A 96 46.81 -38.90 -16.06
N ALA A 97 48.09 -38.89 -16.43
CA ALA A 97 49.19 -38.65 -15.50
C ALA A 97 49.13 -37.25 -14.89
N PHE A 98 48.83 -36.23 -15.71
CA PHE A 98 48.68 -34.86 -15.26
C PHE A 98 47.49 -34.71 -14.30
N ASP A 99 46.33 -35.30 -14.63
CA ASP A 99 45.16 -35.29 -13.77
C ASP A 99 45.32 -36.16 -12.52
N HIS A 100 46.16 -37.18 -12.54
CA HIS A 100 46.49 -37.94 -11.34
C HIS A 100 47.32 -37.11 -10.36
N LEU A 101 48.29 -36.34 -10.87
CA LEU A 101 49.15 -35.46 -10.08
C LEU A 101 48.39 -34.25 -9.52
N PHE A 102 47.72 -33.49 -10.39
CA PHE A 102 47.08 -32.23 -10.00
C PHE A 102 45.56 -32.37 -9.83
N GLY A 103 44.92 -33.23 -10.61
CA GLY A 103 43.45 -33.39 -10.64
C GLY A 103 42.85 -33.96 -9.35
N ASN A 104 43.59 -34.77 -8.57
CA ASN A 104 43.08 -35.27 -7.28
C ASN A 104 42.92 -34.16 -6.24
N MET A 105 43.80 -33.16 -6.22
CA MET A 105 43.64 -31.99 -5.35
C MET A 105 42.45 -31.12 -5.78
N LEU A 106 42.13 -31.13 -7.07
CA LEU A 106 41.10 -30.28 -7.69
C LEU A 106 39.67 -30.79 -7.49
N LYS A 107 39.50 -32.08 -7.15
CA LYS A 107 38.19 -32.66 -6.84
C LYS A 107 37.56 -32.00 -5.61
N TRP A 108 38.37 -31.66 -4.61
CA TRP A 108 37.89 -31.14 -3.32
C TRP A 108 37.29 -29.73 -3.39
N PRO A 109 37.91 -28.73 -4.04
CA PRO A 109 37.30 -27.40 -4.21
C PRO A 109 36.01 -27.44 -5.03
N PHE A 110 35.97 -28.24 -6.11
CA PHE A 110 34.75 -28.37 -6.91
C PHE A 110 33.63 -29.08 -6.15
N ALA A 111 33.95 -30.15 -5.41
CA ALA A 111 33.01 -30.80 -4.51
C ALA A 111 32.52 -29.83 -3.42
N ALA A 112 33.40 -29.02 -2.82
CA ALA A 112 33.04 -28.01 -1.84
C ALA A 112 32.13 -26.93 -2.44
N PHE A 113 32.39 -26.49 -3.68
CA PHE A 113 31.54 -25.55 -4.40
C PHE A 113 30.15 -26.13 -4.69
N LEU A 114 30.07 -27.39 -5.13
CA LEU A 114 28.79 -28.08 -5.35
C LEU A 114 28.03 -28.27 -4.03
N ILE A 115 28.71 -28.64 -2.94
CA ILE A 115 28.12 -28.71 -1.60
C ILE A 115 27.61 -27.33 -1.18
N TYR A 116 28.38 -26.27 -1.42
CA TYR A 116 27.95 -24.90 -1.13
C TYR A 116 26.70 -24.50 -1.92
N ILE A 117 26.64 -24.81 -3.22
CA ILE A 117 25.44 -24.59 -4.04
C ILE A 117 24.26 -25.39 -3.47
N GLY A 118 24.46 -26.66 -3.15
CA GLY A 118 23.41 -27.50 -2.56
C GLY A 118 22.90 -26.96 -1.23
N ILE A 119 23.78 -26.48 -0.35
CA ILE A 119 23.40 -25.83 0.91
C ILE A 119 22.64 -24.52 0.64
N LYS A 120 23.08 -23.72 -0.33
CA LYS A 120 22.42 -22.45 -0.69
C LYS A 120 21.03 -22.69 -1.28
N GLU A 121 20.90 -23.65 -2.17
CA GLU A 121 19.61 -24.06 -2.74
C GLU A 121 18.69 -24.62 -1.65
N TYR A 122 19.22 -25.47 -0.76
CA TYR A 122 18.47 -25.99 0.39
C TYR A 122 17.98 -24.87 1.30
N LYS A 123 18.82 -23.87 1.60
CA LYS A 123 18.40 -22.68 2.36
C LYS A 123 17.30 -21.90 1.66
N ILE A 124 17.40 -21.67 0.35
CA ILE A 124 16.37 -20.98 -0.44
C ILE A 124 15.05 -21.77 -0.43
N ARG A 125 15.11 -23.09 -0.66
CA ARG A 125 13.92 -23.96 -0.64
C ARG A 125 13.30 -24.07 0.74
N THR A 126 14.10 -24.15 1.80
CA THR A 126 13.60 -24.18 3.18
C THR A 126 13.03 -22.84 3.61
N GLU A 127 13.61 -21.71 3.20
CA GLU A 127 13.02 -20.39 3.39
C GLU A 127 11.70 -20.25 2.64
N ALA A 128 11.62 -20.73 1.39
CA ALA A 128 10.39 -20.73 0.60
C ALA A 128 9.28 -21.62 1.21
N ARG A 129 9.66 -22.65 2.00
CA ARG A 129 8.74 -23.56 2.70
C ARG A 129 8.47 -23.16 4.14
N ARG A 130 9.01 -22.06 4.65
CA ARG A 130 8.70 -21.62 6.02
C ARG A 130 7.23 -21.20 6.07
N ASN A 131 6.51 -21.75 7.05
CA ASN A 131 5.21 -21.21 7.44
C ASN A 131 5.43 -19.75 7.88
N TYR A 132 5.05 -18.81 7.01
CA TYR A 132 5.07 -17.39 7.35
C TYR A 132 3.90 -17.15 8.31
N SER A 133 4.18 -16.62 9.49
CA SER A 133 3.14 -15.92 10.24
C SER A 133 2.73 -14.68 9.45
N VAL A 134 1.49 -14.21 9.63
CA VAL A 134 0.99 -12.98 9.00
C VAL A 134 1.98 -11.83 9.21
N GLU A 135 2.54 -11.69 10.42
CA GLU A 135 3.56 -10.69 10.73
C GLU A 135 4.83 -10.82 9.87
N LYS A 136 5.39 -12.04 9.73
CA LYS A 136 6.59 -12.27 8.91
C LYS A 136 6.32 -11.97 7.44
N MET A 137 5.12 -12.30 6.96
CA MET A 137 4.70 -12.02 5.60
C MET A 137 4.58 -10.51 5.36
N ILE A 138 3.88 -9.76 6.24
CA ILE A 138 3.77 -8.30 6.15
C ILE A 138 5.16 -7.66 6.24
N ARG A 139 6.03 -8.12 7.15
CA ARG A 139 7.41 -7.62 7.25
C ARG A 139 8.22 -7.86 5.98
N SER A 140 8.10 -9.04 5.38
CA SER A 140 8.74 -9.34 4.09
C SER A 140 8.19 -8.45 2.98
N ALA A 141 6.86 -8.37 2.84
CA ALA A 141 6.18 -7.55 1.85
C ALA A 141 6.51 -6.06 2.01
N SER A 142 6.70 -5.57 3.23
CA SER A 142 7.04 -4.17 3.53
C SER A 142 8.40 -3.71 2.98
N LYS A 143 9.29 -4.66 2.66
CA LYS A 143 10.55 -4.35 1.96
C LYS A 143 10.28 -3.91 0.53
N VAL A 144 9.33 -4.56 -0.14
CA VAL A 144 8.91 -4.30 -1.52
C VAL A 144 7.87 -3.20 -1.61
N HIS A 145 6.96 -3.15 -0.63
CA HIS A 145 5.82 -2.24 -0.56
C HIS A 145 5.97 -1.31 0.66
N PRO A 146 6.60 -0.12 0.51
CA PRO A 146 6.92 0.76 1.64
C PRO A 146 5.70 1.18 2.48
N HIS A 147 4.51 1.26 1.88
CA HIS A 147 3.28 1.61 2.58
C HIS A 147 2.87 0.56 3.63
N LEU A 148 3.28 -0.70 3.49
CA LEU A 148 3.04 -1.76 4.48
C LEU A 148 3.97 -1.68 5.69
N ARG A 149 5.07 -0.91 5.65
CA ARG A 149 6.03 -0.81 6.77
C ARG A 149 5.40 -0.35 8.07
N ARG A 150 4.24 0.30 8.01
CA ARG A 150 3.48 0.77 9.18
C ARG A 150 2.64 -0.32 9.85
N LEU A 151 2.25 -1.34 9.08
CA LEU A 151 1.53 -2.50 9.60
C LEU A 151 2.47 -3.51 10.24
N VAL A 152 3.79 -3.32 10.09
CA VAL A 152 4.79 -4.20 10.67
C VAL A 152 4.98 -3.78 12.13
N PRO A 153 4.59 -4.62 13.11
CA PRO A 153 4.88 -4.32 14.50
C PRO A 153 6.41 -4.23 14.67
N PRO A 154 6.87 -3.26 15.49
CA PRO A 154 8.30 -3.07 15.69
C PRO A 154 8.89 -4.27 16.43
N ASN A 155 10.06 -4.72 15.99
CA ASN A 155 10.78 -5.77 16.68
C ASN A 155 11.18 -5.31 18.09
N PRO A 156 11.40 -6.23 19.05
CA PRO A 156 11.92 -5.87 20.37
C PRO A 156 13.23 -5.06 20.29
N PHE A 157 14.08 -5.32 19.29
CA PHE A 157 15.28 -4.53 19.04
C PHE A 157 14.96 -3.11 18.53
N ASP A 158 13.95 -2.96 17.66
CA ASP A 158 13.50 -1.64 17.23
C ASP A 158 12.90 -0.88 18.42
N LYS A 159 12.09 -1.54 19.28
CA LYS A 159 11.57 -0.97 20.53
C LYS A 159 12.70 -0.49 21.44
N LEU A 160 13.72 -1.31 21.65
CA LEU A 160 14.91 -0.94 22.43
C LEU A 160 15.66 0.24 21.80
N LEU A 161 15.84 0.23 20.48
CA LEU A 161 16.51 1.32 19.75
C LEU A 161 15.74 2.64 19.86
N GLY A 162 14.41 2.66 19.77
CA GLY A 162 13.71 3.94 20.01
C GLY A 162 13.52 4.29 21.45
N PHE A 163 13.57 3.34 22.37
CA PHE A 163 13.64 3.71 23.78
C PHE A 163 14.98 4.41 24.09
N THR A 164 16.08 3.89 23.53
CA THR A 164 17.43 4.43 23.77
C THR A 164 17.78 5.64 22.90
N LEU A 165 17.49 5.60 21.60
CA LEU A 165 17.80 6.67 20.63
C LEU A 165 16.61 7.57 20.30
N GLY A 166 15.37 7.16 20.58
CA GLY A 166 14.19 7.96 20.23
C GLY A 166 14.08 9.26 21.01
N TRP A 167 14.79 9.41 22.12
CA TRP A 167 14.97 10.71 22.78
C TRP A 167 15.85 11.67 21.96
N LEU A 168 16.87 11.15 21.27
CA LEU A 168 17.78 11.93 20.42
C LEU A 168 17.22 12.18 19.02
N VAL A 169 16.41 11.24 18.52
CA VAL A 169 15.86 11.30 17.16
C VAL A 169 14.35 11.05 17.22
N PRO A 170 13.54 12.13 17.25
CA PRO A 170 12.07 12.03 17.35
C PRO A 170 11.44 11.15 16.28
N SER A 171 12.02 11.07 15.07
CA SER A 171 11.53 10.21 13.99
C SER A 171 11.65 8.72 14.30
N PHE A 172 12.58 8.29 15.15
CA PHE A 172 12.64 6.90 15.64
C PHE A 172 11.54 6.63 16.67
N LYS A 173 11.31 7.57 17.60
CA LYS A 173 10.19 7.48 18.55
C LYS A 173 8.86 7.38 17.81
N GLU A 174 8.67 8.19 16.76
CA GLU A 174 7.49 8.17 15.90
C GLU A 174 7.34 6.86 15.11
N ARG A 175 8.45 6.24 14.70
CA ARG A 175 8.45 4.92 14.06
C ARG A 175 7.97 3.80 14.98
N LEU A 176 8.12 3.98 16.29
CA LEU A 176 7.92 2.96 17.31
C LEU A 176 6.66 3.15 18.13
N SER A 177 6.20 4.39 18.24
CA SER A 177 4.84 4.73 18.66
C SER A 177 3.81 4.54 17.55
N GLY A 178 4.21 3.96 16.41
CA GLY A 178 3.28 3.48 15.42
C GLY A 178 2.46 2.36 16.03
N GLU A 179 1.30 2.72 16.57
CA GLU A 179 0.23 1.77 16.88
C GLU A 179 0.08 0.87 15.66
N ASN A 180 0.27 -0.42 15.89
CA ASN A 180 -0.04 -1.40 14.87
C ASN A 180 -1.56 -1.35 14.72
N PRO A 181 -2.12 -0.95 13.57
CA PRO A 181 -3.57 -0.93 13.41
C PRO A 181 -4.18 -2.34 13.50
N CYS A 182 -3.35 -3.39 13.50
CA CYS A 182 -3.75 -4.77 13.79
C CYS A 182 -3.67 -5.13 15.29
N ASP A 183 -3.34 -4.19 16.18
CA ASP A 183 -3.38 -4.39 17.62
C ASP A 183 -4.81 -4.14 18.12
N PHE A 184 -5.61 -5.20 18.15
CA PHE A 184 -7.01 -5.18 18.60
C PHE A 184 -7.17 -5.00 20.12
N SER A 185 -6.07 -4.87 20.87
CA SER A 185 -6.11 -4.70 22.34
C SER A 185 -6.41 -3.27 22.78
N HIS A 186 -6.48 -2.31 21.86
CA HIS A 186 -6.75 -0.90 22.18
C HIS A 186 -8.25 -0.62 22.20
N ASP A 187 -8.76 -0.23 23.37
CA ASP A 187 -10.07 0.38 23.51
C ASP A 187 -10.00 1.81 22.94
N PHE A 188 -10.66 2.04 21.80
CA PHE A 188 -10.75 3.36 21.19
C PHE A 188 -11.73 4.24 21.97
N ASP A 189 -11.25 5.34 22.55
CA ASP A 189 -12.11 6.31 23.23
C ASP A 189 -12.74 7.28 22.23
N PHE A 190 -13.92 6.94 21.74
CA PHE A 190 -14.64 7.78 20.78
C PHE A 190 -15.12 9.13 21.33
N LYS A 191 -14.87 9.48 22.60
CA LYS A 191 -15.17 10.82 23.16
C LYS A 191 -14.14 11.87 22.74
N ASP A 192 -12.86 11.49 22.61
CA ASP A 192 -11.78 12.35 22.11
C ASP A 192 -11.22 11.78 20.80
N ARG A 193 -11.94 12.01 19.71
CA ARG A 193 -11.59 11.46 18.37
C ARG A 193 -10.39 12.17 17.73
N SER A 194 -10.01 13.33 18.25
CA SER A 194 -8.76 14.04 17.91
C SER A 194 -7.54 13.43 18.59
N SER A 195 -7.75 12.70 19.69
CA SER A 195 -6.69 12.02 20.42
C SER A 195 -5.83 11.20 19.47
N TYR A 196 -4.53 11.29 19.70
CA TYR A 196 -3.53 10.53 18.98
C TYR A 196 -3.86 9.02 18.96
N ASN A 197 -4.47 8.51 20.04
CA ASN A 197 -4.81 7.09 20.22
C ASN A 197 -6.01 6.63 19.37
N ASN A 198 -6.81 7.56 18.84
CA ASN A 198 -8.03 7.23 18.07
C ASN A 198 -7.86 7.40 16.56
N ARG A 199 -6.63 7.66 16.10
CA ARG A 199 -6.37 8.00 14.69
C ARG A 199 -6.46 6.80 13.74
N TYR A 200 -6.36 5.58 14.26
CA TYR A 200 -6.62 4.35 13.51
C TYR A 200 -8.01 3.75 13.76
N ALA A 201 -8.85 4.40 14.57
CA ALA A 201 -10.21 3.93 14.79
C ALA A 201 -10.96 3.84 13.45
N MET A 202 -11.89 2.89 13.35
CA MET A 202 -12.71 2.73 12.15
C MET A 202 -13.48 4.01 11.81
N GLY A 203 -13.91 4.14 10.55
CA GLY A 203 -14.78 5.23 10.12
C GLY A 203 -16.06 5.26 10.97
N VAL A 204 -16.52 6.47 11.28
CA VAL A 204 -17.66 6.65 12.19
C VAL A 204 -18.93 6.04 11.60
N SER A 205 -19.64 5.26 12.41
CA SER A 205 -20.91 4.68 12.00
C SER A 205 -21.98 5.77 11.84
N PRO A 206 -22.97 5.57 10.95
CA PRO A 206 -24.09 6.50 10.81
C PRO A 206 -24.77 6.84 12.14
N THR A 207 -25.03 5.84 12.98
CA THR A 207 -25.69 6.02 14.27
C THR A 207 -24.86 6.88 15.19
N GLU A 208 -23.56 6.57 15.35
CA GLU A 208 -22.66 7.36 16.21
C GLU A 208 -22.55 8.81 15.74
N LEU A 209 -22.42 9.05 14.44
CA LEU A 209 -22.36 10.41 13.92
C LEU A 209 -23.64 11.19 14.22
N LEU A 210 -24.79 10.52 14.10
CA LEU A 210 -26.10 11.13 14.29
C LEU A 210 -26.40 11.42 15.76
N THR A 211 -25.98 10.55 16.68
CA THR A 211 -26.26 10.66 18.12
C THR A 211 -25.13 11.29 18.92
N ALA A 212 -23.97 11.55 18.32
CA ALA A 212 -22.82 12.17 18.98
C ALA A 212 -23.21 13.51 19.64
N ASN A 213 -22.85 13.65 20.91
CA ASN A 213 -23.01 14.86 21.69
C ASN A 213 -21.77 15.09 22.57
N PRO A 214 -20.86 16.02 22.22
CA PRO A 214 -20.97 17.01 21.15
C PRO A 214 -20.94 16.41 19.72
N PRO A 215 -21.58 17.06 18.73
CA PRO A 215 -21.46 16.69 17.32
C PRO A 215 -20.01 16.72 16.81
N LEU A 216 -19.72 16.00 15.72
CA LEU A 216 -18.37 16.03 15.12
C LEU A 216 -18.00 17.43 14.60
N GLY A 217 -16.71 17.76 14.73
CA GLY A 217 -16.12 19.02 14.27
C GLY A 217 -16.27 20.19 15.26
N VAL A 218 -16.83 19.96 16.45
CA VAL A 218 -16.83 20.94 17.56
C VAL A 218 -15.38 21.19 18.02
N THR A 219 -15.03 22.46 18.23
CA THR A 219 -13.67 22.84 18.66
C THR A 219 -13.46 22.62 20.15
N GLU A 220 -12.22 22.44 20.58
CA GLU A 220 -11.91 22.29 22.01
C GLU A 220 -12.40 23.47 22.84
N ASP A 221 -12.35 24.69 22.30
CA ASP A 221 -12.79 25.89 23.00
C ASP A 221 -14.31 25.95 23.14
N GLU A 222 -15.06 25.39 22.21
CA GLU A 222 -16.50 25.18 22.37
C GLU A 222 -16.80 24.16 23.48
N ILE A 223 -16.04 23.07 23.53
CA ILE A 223 -16.18 22.06 24.58
C ILE A 223 -15.85 22.67 25.96
N LYS A 224 -14.77 23.43 26.07
CA LYS A 224 -14.40 24.13 27.31
C LYS A 224 -15.48 25.12 27.75
N ARG A 225 -16.00 25.93 26.82
CA ARG A 225 -17.12 26.86 27.10
C ARG A 225 -18.38 26.13 27.54
N ASP A 226 -18.68 24.98 26.94
CA ASP A 226 -19.81 24.15 27.36
C ASP A 226 -19.60 23.63 28.78
N ILE A 227 -18.42 23.10 29.11
CA ILE A 227 -18.08 22.63 30.46
C ILE A 227 -18.16 23.77 31.50
N GLU A 228 -17.70 24.97 31.17
CA GLU A 228 -17.82 26.15 32.04
C GLU A 228 -19.28 26.57 32.24
N MET A 229 -20.08 26.50 31.18
CA MET A 229 -21.52 26.75 31.24
C MET A 229 -22.24 25.70 32.10
N GLN A 230 -21.90 24.42 31.96
CA GLN A 230 -22.45 23.34 32.79
C GLN A 230 -22.16 23.59 34.28
N LYS A 231 -20.93 23.98 34.61
CA LYS A 231 -20.52 24.31 35.99
C LYS A 231 -21.28 25.50 36.58
N SER A 232 -21.56 26.52 35.77
CA SER A 232 -22.19 27.76 36.24
C SER A 232 -23.72 27.69 36.31
N THR A 233 -24.36 26.93 35.43
CA THR A 233 -25.83 26.88 35.30
C THR A 233 -26.46 25.60 35.85
N GLY A 234 -25.71 24.51 35.95
CA GLY A 234 -26.22 23.18 36.26
C GLY A 234 -26.92 22.46 35.08
N PHE A 235 -26.93 23.04 33.88
CA PHE A 235 -27.40 22.34 32.68
C PHE A 235 -26.41 21.24 32.24
N VAL A 236 -26.92 20.20 31.57
CA VAL A 236 -26.11 19.03 31.15
C VAL A 236 -25.17 19.34 30.00
N THR A 237 -25.64 20.03 28.95
CA THR A 237 -24.84 20.49 27.81
C THR A 237 -25.70 21.38 26.91
N ASN A 238 -25.09 22.37 26.26
CA ASN A 238 -25.73 23.19 25.22
C ASN A 238 -25.67 22.54 23.84
N PHE A 239 -24.93 21.45 23.68
CA PHE A 239 -24.87 20.74 22.42
C PHE A 239 -26.14 19.90 22.21
N ARG A 240 -26.63 19.93 20.97
CA ARG A 240 -27.71 19.08 20.48
C ARG A 240 -27.11 18.09 19.49
N PRO A 241 -27.37 16.77 19.61
CA PRO A 241 -26.97 15.82 18.59
C PRO A 241 -27.70 16.09 17.27
N ILE A 242 -27.23 15.49 16.18
CA ILE A 242 -27.85 15.67 14.86
C ILE A 242 -29.25 15.04 14.84
N CYS A 243 -29.40 13.88 15.47
CA CYS A 243 -30.65 13.13 15.49
C CYS A 243 -30.89 12.48 16.86
N HIS A 244 -32.11 12.60 17.35
CA HIS A 244 -32.62 11.72 18.41
C HIS A 244 -33.50 10.64 17.79
N PHE A 245 -33.31 9.40 18.23
CA PHE A 245 -34.14 8.26 17.83
C PHE A 245 -35.10 7.92 18.97
N PHE A 246 -36.39 7.88 18.67
CA PHE A 246 -37.44 7.48 19.60
C PHE A 246 -38.02 6.15 19.15
N TYR A 247 -37.61 5.07 19.81
CA TYR A 247 -38.10 3.73 19.53
C TYR A 247 -39.31 3.41 20.40
N ALA A 248 -40.44 3.11 19.77
CA ALA A 248 -41.66 2.64 20.44
C ALA A 248 -41.76 1.11 20.36
N GLU A 249 -42.63 0.49 21.17
CA GLU A 249 -42.89 -0.96 21.11
C GLU A 249 -43.43 -1.37 19.73
N ASN A 250 -44.23 -0.52 19.11
CA ASN A 250 -44.70 -0.71 17.75
C ASN A 250 -43.79 0.07 16.80
N GLU A 251 -43.25 -0.61 15.78
CA GLU A 251 -42.33 -0.03 14.80
C GLU A 251 -42.94 1.21 14.11
N LYS A 252 -44.25 1.19 13.86
CA LYS A 252 -44.98 2.29 13.23
C LYS A 252 -45.00 3.58 14.06
N ASP A 253 -44.83 3.47 15.37
CA ASP A 253 -44.85 4.60 16.30
C ASP A 253 -43.42 5.11 16.59
N SER A 254 -42.39 4.43 16.06
CA SER A 254 -41.01 4.90 16.17
C SER A 254 -40.79 6.13 15.29
N THR A 255 -40.12 7.15 15.84
CA THR A 255 -39.91 8.43 15.15
C THR A 255 -38.47 8.92 15.30
N ILE A 256 -38.04 9.83 14.43
CA ILE A 256 -36.77 10.54 14.52
C ILE A 256 -37.00 12.04 14.66
N ASP A 257 -36.22 12.69 15.53
CA ASP A 257 -36.07 14.14 15.57
C ASP A 257 -34.71 14.51 14.97
N PHE A 258 -34.70 14.79 13.67
CA PHE A 258 -33.50 15.16 12.91
C PHE A 258 -33.36 16.68 12.80
N CYS A 259 -32.28 17.23 13.34
CA CYS A 259 -31.97 18.64 13.28
C CYS A 259 -31.12 18.99 12.05
N PHE A 260 -31.77 19.47 10.98
CA PHE A 260 -31.06 19.94 9.78
C PHE A 260 -30.02 21.02 10.07
N ARG A 261 -30.30 21.94 11.00
CA ARG A 261 -29.35 23.01 11.36
C ARG A 261 -28.08 22.45 11.99
N THR A 262 -28.21 21.54 12.96
CA THR A 262 -27.06 20.88 13.59
C THR A 262 -26.29 20.04 12.57
N ALA A 263 -27.00 19.30 11.71
CA ALA A 263 -26.38 18.53 10.64
C ALA A 263 -25.55 19.42 9.72
N THR A 264 -26.12 20.53 9.24
CA THR A 264 -25.40 21.50 8.38
C THR A 264 -24.17 22.04 9.09
N ILE A 265 -24.28 22.53 10.32
CA ILE A 265 -23.14 23.07 11.09
C ILE A 265 -22.04 22.02 11.26
N SER A 266 -22.40 20.79 11.62
CA SER A 266 -21.42 19.69 11.77
C SER A 266 -20.74 19.35 10.44
N MET A 267 -21.49 19.29 9.34
CA MET A 267 -20.93 19.03 8.02
C MET A 267 -20.04 20.17 7.54
N GLU A 268 -20.41 21.43 7.76
CA GLU A 268 -19.59 22.60 7.47
C GLU A 268 -18.27 22.57 8.25
N ARG A 269 -18.31 22.17 9.53
CA ARG A 269 -17.11 22.01 10.36
C ARG A 269 -16.20 20.89 9.88
N LEU A 270 -16.76 19.76 9.42
CA LEU A 270 -15.96 18.70 8.81
C LEU A 270 -15.30 19.17 7.51
N LEU A 271 -15.98 20.00 6.71
CA LEU A 271 -15.39 20.59 5.52
C LEU A 271 -14.26 21.57 5.88
N LEU A 272 -14.55 22.52 6.76
CA LEU A 272 -13.64 23.61 7.17
C LEU A 272 -12.47 23.11 8.01
N ASN A 273 -12.68 22.05 8.81
CA ASN A 273 -11.73 21.49 9.76
C ASN A 273 -10.97 22.59 10.53
N PRO A 274 -11.68 23.43 11.30
CA PRO A 274 -11.09 24.59 11.96
C PRO A 274 -9.94 24.17 12.88
N ILE A 275 -8.83 24.89 12.81
CA ILE A 275 -7.67 24.68 13.68
C ILE A 275 -7.73 25.64 14.87
N SER A 276 -6.98 25.31 15.93
CA SER A 276 -6.83 26.19 17.09
C SER A 276 -6.29 27.57 16.69
N GLU A 277 -6.78 28.63 17.34
CA GLU A 277 -6.26 29.99 17.17
C GLU A 277 -4.77 30.11 17.52
N LYS A 278 -4.29 29.21 18.38
CA LYS A 278 -2.88 29.11 18.80
C LYS A 278 -2.32 27.78 18.36
N ILE A 279 -1.30 27.83 17.51
CA ILE A 279 -0.62 26.65 16.98
C ILE A 279 0.82 26.61 17.50
N ASP A 280 1.21 25.51 18.11
CA ASP A 280 2.55 25.30 18.63
C ASP A 280 3.52 24.70 17.60
N ASN A 281 3.01 24.24 16.45
CA ASN A 281 3.76 23.52 15.44
C ASN A 281 3.60 24.13 14.03
N MET A 282 4.71 24.59 13.46
CA MET A 282 4.79 25.10 12.07
C MET A 282 4.28 24.11 11.01
N ASP A 283 4.32 22.81 11.28
CA ASP A 283 3.90 21.79 10.33
C ASP A 283 2.39 21.81 10.05
N GLN A 284 1.59 22.40 10.94
CA GLN A 284 0.14 22.51 10.79
C GLN A 284 -0.28 23.81 10.06
N VAL A 285 0.69 24.64 9.68
CA VAL A 285 0.44 26.03 9.28
C VAL A 285 0.49 26.14 7.76
N ALA A 286 -0.69 26.25 7.14
CA ALA A 286 -0.82 26.71 5.75
C ALA A 286 -0.75 28.24 5.70
N ARG A 287 -0.05 28.81 4.71
CA ARG A 287 0.24 30.25 4.63
C ARG A 287 -0.86 31.03 3.91
N LEU A 288 -0.97 32.32 4.24
CA LEU A 288 -1.84 33.27 3.57
C LEU A 288 -1.08 34.25 2.68
N PHE A 289 -1.76 34.75 1.66
CA PHE A 289 -1.25 35.71 0.70
C PHE A 289 -2.17 36.92 0.64
N ASP A 290 -1.56 38.10 0.54
CA ASP A 290 -2.30 39.34 0.38
C ASP A 290 -2.93 39.45 -1.03
N LYS A 291 -3.69 40.54 -1.25
CA LYS A 291 -4.35 40.83 -2.54
C LYS A 291 -3.38 41.07 -3.70
N ASN A 292 -2.09 41.24 -3.41
CA ASN A 292 -1.03 41.44 -4.39
C ASN A 292 -0.23 40.14 -4.65
N GLY A 293 -0.59 39.03 -3.97
CA GLY A 293 0.13 37.77 -4.06
C GLY A 293 1.40 37.71 -3.21
N LYS A 294 1.59 38.66 -2.27
CA LYS A 294 2.71 38.63 -1.33
C LYS A 294 2.34 37.82 -0.10
N LEU A 295 3.28 36.98 0.31
CA LEU A 295 3.16 36.15 1.52
C LEU A 295 2.98 37.02 2.77
N LEU A 296 1.92 36.75 3.54
CA LEU A 296 1.72 37.40 4.83
C LEU A 296 2.74 36.84 5.86
N PRO A 297 3.42 37.71 6.63
CA PRO A 297 4.34 37.27 7.68
C PRO A 297 3.55 36.55 8.77
N LEU A 298 4.18 35.55 9.38
CA LEU A 298 3.61 34.86 10.54
C LEU A 298 3.76 35.73 11.78
N GLU A 299 2.73 35.70 12.63
CA GLU A 299 2.72 36.38 13.92
C GLU A 299 2.91 35.35 15.04
N TYR A 300 3.82 35.63 15.97
CA TYR A 300 4.16 34.72 17.06
C TYR A 300 3.93 35.38 18.43
N LEU A 301 3.47 34.58 19.37
CA LEU A 301 3.39 34.90 20.79
C LEU A 301 4.38 34.03 21.56
N ASP A 302 5.02 34.57 22.58
CA ASP A 302 5.82 33.78 23.51
C ASP A 302 4.95 33.03 24.54
N SER A 303 5.59 32.33 25.48
CA SER A 303 4.91 31.58 26.53
C SER A 303 4.12 32.46 27.51
N ASN A 304 4.41 33.77 27.55
CA ASN A 304 3.70 34.75 28.37
C ASN A 304 2.57 35.45 27.59
N GLY A 305 2.46 35.20 26.28
CA GLY A 305 1.50 35.86 25.40
C GLY A 305 2.00 37.17 24.81
N GLU A 306 3.29 37.49 24.91
CA GLU A 306 3.86 38.71 24.34
C GLU A 306 4.30 38.49 22.87
N PRO A 307 4.13 39.47 21.97
CA PRO A 307 4.54 39.35 20.57
C PRO A 307 6.04 39.09 20.40
N THR A 308 6.39 38.20 19.47
CA THR A 308 7.78 37.89 19.14
C THR A 308 7.99 37.69 17.63
N ASP A 309 9.23 37.88 17.17
CA ASP A 309 9.57 37.74 15.74
C ASP A 309 9.73 36.28 15.28
N LYS A 310 9.84 35.33 16.22
CA LYS A 310 10.12 33.91 15.96
C LYS A 310 9.44 33.03 16.98
N LEU A 311 9.06 31.82 16.57
CA LEU A 311 8.53 30.79 17.46
C LEU A 311 9.57 30.41 18.53
N LYS A 312 9.33 30.87 19.77
CA LYS A 312 10.13 30.48 20.95
C LYS A 312 9.57 29.19 21.57
N LYS A 313 10.38 28.49 22.37
CA LYS A 313 9.95 27.28 23.09
C LYS A 313 8.79 27.64 24.03
N GLY A 314 7.64 26.98 23.84
CA GLY A 314 6.41 27.27 24.60
C GLY A 314 5.61 28.47 24.10
N GLY A 315 6.04 29.11 23.01
CA GLY A 315 5.24 30.10 22.28
C GLY A 315 4.25 29.45 21.32
N ALA A 316 3.44 30.28 20.66
CA ALA A 316 2.45 29.87 19.68
C ALA A 316 2.43 30.81 18.48
N ILE A 317 1.97 30.30 17.34
CA ILE A 317 1.68 31.06 16.12
C ILE A 317 0.22 31.50 16.22
N CYS A 318 -0.04 32.80 16.07
CA CYS A 318 -1.38 33.39 16.22
C CYS A 318 -1.93 34.05 14.95
N GLY A 319 -1.09 34.28 13.94
CA GLY A 319 -1.50 34.98 12.72
C GLY A 319 -0.63 34.70 11.51
N GLY A 320 -1.07 35.16 10.33
CA GLY A 320 -0.39 34.96 9.05
C GLY A 320 -0.57 33.57 8.43
N PHE A 321 -1.52 32.79 8.93
CA PHE A 321 -1.82 31.44 8.48
C PHE A 321 -3.32 31.21 8.30
N ARG A 322 -3.64 30.17 7.52
CA ARG A 322 -5.00 29.78 7.16
C ARG A 322 -5.66 29.01 8.33
N PRO A 323 -6.73 29.53 8.96
CA PRO A 323 -7.34 28.90 10.15
C PRO A 323 -8.26 27.70 9.83
N THR A 324 -8.52 27.43 8.55
CA THR A 324 -9.40 26.35 8.09
C THR A 324 -8.79 25.68 6.87
N THR A 325 -9.50 24.79 6.20
CA THR A 325 -9.12 24.23 4.88
C THR A 325 -9.44 25.17 3.71
N LEU A 326 -10.12 26.30 3.95
CA LEU A 326 -10.48 27.27 2.91
C LEU A 326 -9.23 28.02 2.42
N LEU A 327 -8.85 27.80 1.17
CA LEU A 327 -7.64 28.34 0.56
C LEU A 327 -7.67 29.87 0.57
N ASN A 328 -6.60 30.46 1.10
CA ASN A 328 -6.40 31.90 1.19
C ASN A 328 -7.60 32.66 1.78
N GLU A 329 -8.34 32.02 2.70
CA GLU A 329 -9.59 32.54 3.30
C GLU A 329 -10.66 32.94 2.26
N GLY A 330 -10.65 32.28 1.11
CA GLY A 330 -11.57 32.56 0.01
C GLY A 330 -11.17 33.76 -0.86
N ASN A 331 -10.06 34.43 -0.54
CA ASN A 331 -9.52 35.47 -1.41
C ASN A 331 -8.83 34.84 -2.62
N PRO A 332 -9.00 35.41 -3.84
CA PRO A 332 -8.30 34.91 -5.03
C PRO A 332 -6.79 34.87 -4.84
N TYR A 333 -6.19 33.70 -5.09
CA TYR A 333 -4.74 33.54 -5.04
C TYR A 333 -4.08 34.23 -6.24
N ARG A 334 -3.10 35.11 -5.96
CA ARG A 334 -2.32 35.86 -6.97
C ARG A 334 -0.81 35.70 -6.82
N GLY A 335 -0.36 34.74 -5.99
CA GLY A 335 1.05 34.42 -5.84
C GLY A 335 1.63 33.72 -7.08
N THR A 336 2.90 33.33 -6.99
CA THR A 336 3.58 32.61 -8.07
C THR A 336 3.16 31.14 -8.11
N ILE A 337 3.52 30.42 -9.19
CA ILE A 337 3.19 29.00 -9.33
C ILE A 337 3.92 28.19 -8.25
N GLU A 338 5.18 28.52 -7.97
CA GLU A 338 6.03 27.83 -6.99
C GLU A 338 5.49 27.97 -5.57
N ASP A 339 4.91 29.13 -5.25
CA ASP A 339 4.37 29.44 -3.94
C ASP A 339 3.02 28.74 -3.65
N THR A 340 2.42 28.07 -4.65
CA THR A 340 1.11 27.42 -4.50
C THR A 340 1.11 26.36 -3.40
N TYR A 341 2.22 25.64 -3.20
CA TYR A 341 2.36 24.64 -2.12
C TYR A 341 2.22 25.25 -0.72
N LEU A 342 2.58 26.52 -0.56
CA LEU A 342 2.49 27.20 0.74
C LEU A 342 1.04 27.40 1.19
N LEU A 343 0.07 27.31 0.29
CA LEU A 343 -1.36 27.31 0.64
C LEU A 343 -1.81 26.03 1.35
N PHE A 344 -0.96 25.01 1.41
CA PHE A 344 -1.23 23.72 2.01
C PHE A 344 -0.39 23.53 3.27
N ASP A 345 -0.93 22.80 4.26
CA ASP A 345 -0.15 22.42 5.43
C ASP A 345 0.93 21.38 5.06
N LYS A 346 1.84 21.06 5.97
CA LYS A 346 2.96 20.14 5.65
C LYS A 346 2.49 18.72 5.31
N ASN A 347 1.39 18.25 5.90
CA ASN A 347 0.84 16.93 5.58
C ASN A 347 0.21 16.95 4.19
N GLU A 348 -0.55 17.98 3.87
CA GLU A 348 -1.10 18.21 2.53
C GLU A 348 0.02 18.34 1.48
N GLN A 349 1.07 19.12 1.75
CA GLN A 349 2.24 19.24 0.87
C GLN A 349 2.91 17.89 0.62
N ARG A 350 3.09 17.05 1.65
CA ARG A 350 3.65 15.70 1.48
C ARG A 350 2.77 14.81 0.60
N ILE A 351 1.45 14.95 0.65
CA ILE A 351 0.54 14.28 -0.29
C ILE A 351 0.79 14.80 -1.71
N LEU A 352 0.86 16.12 -1.90
CA LEU A 352 1.10 16.73 -3.19
C LEU A 352 2.44 16.31 -3.79
N THR A 353 3.53 16.31 -3.02
CA THR A 353 4.84 15.82 -3.46
C THR A 353 4.80 14.34 -3.84
N GLN A 354 4.10 13.49 -3.05
CA GLN A 354 3.94 12.08 -3.40
C GLN A 354 3.13 11.91 -4.71
N LEU A 355 2.15 12.77 -4.97
CA LEU A 355 1.42 12.79 -6.25
C LEU A 355 2.31 13.27 -7.39
N GLU A 356 3.09 14.33 -7.19
CA GLU A 356 4.07 14.84 -8.15
C GLU A 356 5.05 13.75 -8.58
N GLU A 357 5.67 13.04 -7.62
CA GLU A 357 6.59 11.93 -7.89
C GLU A 357 5.93 10.83 -8.72
N LYS A 358 4.67 10.51 -8.44
CA LYS A 358 3.90 9.48 -9.17
C LYS A 358 3.53 9.92 -10.58
N MET A 359 3.41 11.23 -10.82
CA MET A 359 3.02 11.82 -12.10
C MET A 359 4.20 12.25 -12.96
N LYS A 360 5.41 12.30 -12.39
CA LYS A 360 6.63 12.67 -13.10
C LYS A 360 6.81 11.84 -14.38
N GLY A 361 6.82 12.53 -15.52
CA GLY A 361 6.96 11.93 -16.86
C GLY A 361 5.70 11.30 -17.45
N LYS A 362 4.55 11.38 -16.77
CA LYS A 362 3.27 10.84 -17.28
C LYS A 362 2.30 11.89 -17.83
N THR A 363 2.52 13.16 -17.51
CA THR A 363 1.70 14.29 -17.98
C THR A 363 2.49 15.18 -18.91
N THR A 364 1.77 15.86 -19.82
CA THR A 364 2.37 16.85 -20.73
C THR A 364 2.62 18.20 -20.04
N ARG A 365 1.77 18.57 -19.08
CA ARG A 365 1.92 19.76 -18.24
C ARG A 365 2.67 19.42 -16.96
N SER A 366 3.35 20.41 -16.39
CA SER A 366 4.00 20.23 -15.08
C SER A 366 2.93 20.06 -14.00
N PHE A 367 3.30 19.36 -12.92
CA PHE A 367 2.40 19.18 -11.79
C PHE A 367 2.01 20.53 -11.17
N ASP A 368 2.97 21.46 -11.07
CA ASP A 368 2.76 22.77 -10.46
C ASP A 368 1.81 23.64 -11.29
N GLU A 369 1.87 23.57 -12.62
CA GLU A 369 0.89 24.22 -13.51
C GLU A 369 -0.52 23.67 -13.31
N ILE A 370 -0.65 22.35 -13.16
CA ILE A 370 -1.94 21.69 -12.90
C ILE A 370 -2.46 22.12 -11.53
N LEU A 371 -1.63 22.03 -10.48
CA LEU A 371 -1.98 22.44 -9.12
C LEU A 371 -2.42 23.91 -9.08
N PHE A 372 -1.63 24.82 -9.66
CA PHE A 372 -1.95 26.24 -9.74
C PHE A 372 -3.28 26.48 -10.46
N ALA A 373 -3.54 25.80 -11.58
CA ALA A 373 -4.81 25.93 -12.29
C ALA A 373 -6.02 25.43 -11.49
N VAL A 374 -5.85 24.33 -10.74
CA VAL A 374 -6.91 23.75 -9.90
C VAL A 374 -7.24 24.68 -8.72
N VAL A 375 -6.21 25.20 -8.04
CA VAL A 375 -6.33 26.15 -6.93
C VAL A 375 -6.95 27.48 -7.36
N THR A 376 -6.51 28.04 -8.49
CA THR A 376 -6.96 29.39 -8.91
C THR A 376 -8.33 29.40 -9.57
N LYS A 377 -8.78 28.29 -10.17
CA LYS A 377 -9.99 28.28 -11.02
C LYS A 377 -11.10 27.35 -10.57
N ARG A 378 -10.80 26.25 -9.88
CA ARG A 378 -11.77 25.14 -9.77
C ARG A 378 -12.26 24.87 -8.36
N HIS A 379 -11.40 25.01 -7.35
CA HIS A 379 -11.72 24.55 -6.00
C HIS A 379 -11.22 25.54 -4.94
N ALA A 380 -12.03 25.80 -3.93
CA ALA A 380 -11.77 26.76 -2.87
C ALA A 380 -11.18 26.13 -1.60
N TYR A 381 -11.31 24.82 -1.40
CA TYR A 381 -10.79 24.13 -0.21
C TYR A 381 -9.62 23.22 -0.55
N SER A 382 -8.64 23.11 0.34
CA SER A 382 -7.48 22.23 0.14
C SER A 382 -7.88 20.78 -0.06
N THR A 383 -8.84 20.29 0.74
CA THR A 383 -9.37 18.93 0.65
C THR A 383 -10.06 18.68 -0.69
N THR A 384 -10.80 19.66 -1.23
CA THR A 384 -11.40 19.56 -2.57
C THR A 384 -10.38 19.66 -3.71
N VAL A 385 -9.30 20.44 -3.55
CA VAL A 385 -8.18 20.45 -4.51
C VAL A 385 -7.50 19.08 -4.54
N ILE A 386 -7.17 18.52 -3.38
CA ILE A 386 -6.57 17.18 -3.28
C ILE A 386 -7.51 16.13 -3.88
N TRP A 387 -8.81 16.23 -3.61
CA TRP A 387 -9.81 15.36 -4.23
C TRP A 387 -9.77 15.44 -5.75
N ALA A 388 -9.76 16.65 -6.31
CA ALA A 388 -9.74 16.89 -7.74
C ALA A 388 -8.46 16.33 -8.40
N LEU A 389 -7.29 16.58 -7.80
CA LEU A 389 -6.01 16.09 -8.30
C LEU A 389 -5.95 14.56 -8.27
N MET A 390 -6.39 13.94 -7.19
CA MET A 390 -6.46 12.48 -7.08
C MET A 390 -7.39 11.87 -8.12
N MET A 391 -8.56 12.46 -8.36
CA MET A 391 -9.48 12.02 -9.42
C MET A 391 -8.83 12.13 -10.80
N LEU A 392 -8.20 13.27 -11.10
CA LEU A 392 -7.50 13.51 -12.36
C LEU A 392 -6.35 12.51 -12.59
N PHE A 393 -5.58 12.22 -11.55
CA PHE A 393 -4.39 11.37 -11.65
C PHE A 393 -4.70 9.88 -11.60
N LYS A 394 -5.84 9.47 -11.06
CA LYS A 394 -6.30 8.07 -11.10
C LYS A 394 -6.50 7.56 -12.53
N ASP A 395 -6.87 8.44 -13.45
CA ASP A 395 -7.04 8.11 -14.87
C ASP A 395 -5.70 7.88 -15.58
N VAL A 396 -4.61 8.45 -15.05
CA VAL A 396 -3.26 8.38 -15.64
C VAL A 396 -2.39 7.32 -14.95
N SER A 397 -2.58 7.12 -13.65
CA SER A 397 -1.75 6.24 -12.83
C SER A 397 -2.60 5.53 -11.78
N ARG A 398 -2.26 4.28 -11.50
CA ARG A 398 -2.85 3.54 -10.39
C ARG A 398 -2.38 4.15 -9.06
N ILE A 399 -3.25 4.93 -8.42
CA ILE A 399 -3.01 5.54 -7.12
C ILE A 399 -4.09 5.01 -6.16
N ALA A 400 -3.64 4.28 -5.15
CA ALA A 400 -4.53 3.73 -4.12
C ALA A 400 -4.54 4.65 -2.88
N GLY A 401 -5.72 4.83 -2.27
CA GLY A 401 -5.85 5.58 -1.01
C GLY A 401 -5.02 4.97 0.13
N THR A 402 -4.73 3.67 0.07
CA THR A 402 -3.89 2.95 1.05
C THR A 402 -2.43 3.41 1.06
N GLU A 403 -1.93 4.01 -0.02
CA GLU A 403 -0.58 4.59 -0.04
C GLU A 403 -0.45 5.79 0.92
N PHE A 404 -1.57 6.45 1.20
CA PHE A 404 -1.70 7.60 2.08
C PHE A 404 -2.16 7.23 3.49
N SER A 405 -2.03 5.96 3.89
CA SER A 405 -2.44 5.49 5.22
C SER A 405 -1.80 6.25 6.39
N TRP A 406 -0.63 6.88 6.19
CA TRP A 406 -0.01 7.74 7.20
C TRP A 406 -0.83 8.98 7.51
N VAL A 407 -1.56 9.49 6.52
CA VAL A 407 -2.27 10.75 6.65
C VAL A 407 -3.28 10.65 7.79
N MET A 408 -3.95 9.49 7.95
CA MET A 408 -4.87 9.25 9.08
C MET A 408 -4.22 9.52 10.45
N ARG A 409 -2.94 9.16 10.61
CA ARG A 409 -2.19 9.38 11.86
C ARG A 409 -1.86 10.85 12.11
N HIS A 410 -1.83 11.71 11.10
CA HIS A 410 -1.54 13.13 11.30
C HIS A 410 -2.78 14.00 11.24
N ASN A 411 -3.70 13.67 10.35
CA ASN A 411 -4.96 14.34 10.10
C ASN A 411 -6.01 13.29 9.69
N ARG A 412 -6.82 12.86 10.66
CA ARG A 412 -7.86 11.84 10.47
C ARG A 412 -8.86 12.24 9.38
N ASN A 413 -9.33 13.49 9.40
CA ASN A 413 -10.29 14.01 8.45
C ASN A 413 -9.76 13.92 7.01
N LEU A 414 -8.54 14.43 6.77
CA LEU A 414 -7.87 14.30 5.48
C LEU A 414 -7.62 12.84 5.09
N GLY A 415 -7.31 11.98 6.06
CA GLY A 415 -7.18 10.53 5.84
C GLY A 415 -8.47 9.88 5.34
N MET A 416 -9.62 10.20 5.96
CA MET A 416 -10.94 9.73 5.54
C MET A 416 -11.34 10.29 4.17
N VAL A 417 -10.97 11.54 3.88
CA VAL A 417 -11.10 12.13 2.55
C VAL A 417 -10.31 11.30 1.52
N MET A 418 -9.03 11.03 1.76
CA MET A 418 -8.18 10.27 0.85
C MET A 418 -8.69 8.85 0.56
N GLN A 419 -9.23 8.17 1.57
CA GLN A 419 -9.83 6.85 1.38
C GLN A 419 -11.19 6.88 0.67
N SER A 420 -11.88 8.03 0.71
CA SER A 420 -13.18 8.20 0.07
C SER A 420 -13.11 8.54 -1.41
N ILE A 421 -11.95 9.03 -1.90
CA ILE A 421 -11.79 9.42 -3.30
C ILE A 421 -11.98 8.20 -4.22
N GLY A 422 -12.88 8.33 -5.19
CA GLY A 422 -13.24 7.27 -6.13
C GLY A 422 -14.29 6.28 -5.62
N ARG A 423 -14.83 6.46 -4.41
CA ARG A 423 -16.00 5.73 -3.93
C ARG A 423 -17.29 6.46 -4.32
N GLU A 424 -18.34 5.71 -4.61
CA GLU A 424 -19.67 6.27 -4.81
C GLU A 424 -20.24 6.82 -3.50
N THR A 425 -20.12 6.04 -2.42
CA THR A 425 -20.48 6.45 -1.06
C THR A 425 -19.20 6.69 -0.25
N PRO A 426 -18.88 7.94 0.09
CA PRO A 426 -17.70 8.26 0.92
C PRO A 426 -17.93 7.81 2.36
N PHE A 427 -16.87 7.79 3.16
CA PHE A 427 -17.02 7.78 4.61
C PHE A 427 -17.80 9.03 5.05
N LEU A 428 -18.61 8.92 6.10
CA LEU A 428 -19.44 10.03 6.56
C LEU A 428 -18.59 11.25 6.99
N GLU A 429 -17.41 11.01 7.54
CA GLU A 429 -16.43 12.05 7.89
C GLU A 429 -15.93 12.84 6.67
N ALA A 430 -15.96 12.23 5.47
CA ALA A 430 -15.56 12.85 4.21
C ALA A 430 -16.75 13.30 3.34
N SER A 431 -17.98 13.10 3.80
CA SER A 431 -19.19 13.35 3.03
C SER A 431 -19.36 14.83 2.68
N SER A 432 -19.01 15.73 3.61
CA SER A 432 -19.03 17.18 3.39
C SER A 432 -18.08 17.60 2.27
N THR A 433 -16.82 17.12 2.30
CA THR A 433 -15.83 17.38 1.26
C THR A 433 -16.31 16.89 -0.09
N ARG A 434 -16.86 15.67 -0.16
CA ARG A 434 -17.41 15.14 -1.41
C ARG A 434 -18.59 15.98 -1.92
N SER A 435 -19.54 16.30 -1.06
CA SER A 435 -20.72 17.12 -1.42
C SER A 435 -20.27 18.48 -1.97
N HIS A 436 -19.33 19.12 -1.31
CA HIS A 436 -18.81 20.41 -1.73
C HIS A 436 -18.03 20.31 -3.04
N PHE A 437 -17.11 19.34 -3.16
CA PHE A 437 -16.37 19.06 -4.40
C PHE A 437 -17.30 18.84 -5.59
N LEU A 438 -18.37 18.05 -5.44
CA LEU A 438 -19.34 17.80 -6.51
C LEU A 438 -20.07 19.07 -6.93
N MET A 439 -20.36 19.96 -5.97
CA MET A 439 -20.98 21.24 -6.27
C MET A 439 -20.02 22.17 -7.02
N GLU A 440 -18.78 22.31 -6.58
CA GLU A 440 -17.74 23.08 -7.28
C GLU A 440 -17.48 22.52 -8.69
N TYR A 441 -17.39 21.20 -8.82
CA TYR A 441 -17.23 20.52 -10.11
C TYR A 441 -18.39 20.84 -11.06
N LYS A 442 -19.63 20.79 -10.56
CA LYS A 442 -20.82 21.13 -11.35
C LYS A 442 -20.91 22.62 -11.69
N ALA A 443 -20.52 23.50 -10.76
CA ALA A 443 -20.50 24.94 -10.96
C ALA A 443 -19.39 25.38 -11.92
N GLY A 444 -18.28 24.63 -11.96
CA GLY A 444 -17.11 24.90 -12.79
C GLY A 444 -16.12 25.90 -12.19
N PHE A 445 -16.39 26.40 -10.98
CA PHE A 445 -15.55 27.35 -10.23
C PHE A 445 -15.51 27.03 -8.74
N GLY A 446 -14.47 27.50 -8.04
CA GLY A 446 -14.31 27.29 -6.59
C GLY A 446 -15.32 28.10 -5.78
N MET A 447 -15.99 27.46 -4.81
CA MET A 447 -17.05 28.09 -4.02
C MET A 447 -16.58 28.33 -2.59
N THR A 448 -16.53 29.59 -2.16
CA THR A 448 -16.12 29.91 -0.78
C THR A 448 -17.19 29.59 0.26
N VAL A 449 -18.45 29.52 -0.15
CA VAL A 449 -19.58 29.17 0.70
C VAL A 449 -19.70 27.64 0.76
N PRO A 450 -19.67 27.03 1.96
CA PRO A 450 -19.86 25.59 2.12
C PRO A 450 -21.14 25.08 1.43
N ALA A 451 -20.99 24.01 0.66
CA ALA A 451 -22.09 23.40 -0.10
C ALA A 451 -22.33 21.96 0.38
N VAL A 452 -22.74 21.84 1.64
CA VAL A 452 -22.85 20.55 2.35
C VAL A 452 -24.26 19.95 2.36
N LEU A 453 -25.23 20.61 1.71
CA LEU A 453 -26.63 20.16 1.71
C LEU A 453 -26.84 18.75 1.15
N GLY A 454 -25.98 18.31 0.22
CA GLY A 454 -25.98 16.93 -0.27
C GLY A 454 -25.68 15.95 0.87
N ALA A 455 -24.59 16.17 1.59
CA ALA A 455 -24.21 15.36 2.75
C ALA A 455 -25.30 15.36 3.85
N VAL A 456 -25.93 16.50 4.12
CA VAL A 456 -27.01 16.60 5.12
C VAL A 456 -28.24 15.77 4.71
N LYS A 457 -28.62 15.81 3.43
CA LYS A 457 -29.72 14.97 2.91
C LYS A 457 -29.37 13.49 3.00
N ASP A 458 -28.14 13.12 2.67
CA ASP A 458 -27.66 11.74 2.79
C ASP A 458 -27.70 11.27 4.25
N LEU A 459 -27.33 12.11 5.22
CA LEU A 459 -27.45 11.81 6.64
C LEU A 459 -28.90 11.61 7.08
N HIS A 460 -29.82 12.44 6.60
CA HIS A 460 -31.24 12.29 6.90
C HIS A 460 -31.81 10.96 6.34
N VAL A 461 -31.37 10.55 5.14
CA VAL A 461 -31.72 9.24 4.58
C VAL A 461 -31.15 8.12 5.43
N ASN A 462 -29.90 8.22 5.88
CA ASN A 462 -29.31 7.25 6.79
C ASN A 462 -30.06 7.17 8.13
N ALA A 463 -30.47 8.31 8.71
CA ALA A 463 -31.29 8.34 9.92
C ALA A 463 -32.62 7.59 9.74
N LYS A 464 -33.32 7.81 8.61
CA LYS A 464 -34.54 7.06 8.29
C LYS A 464 -34.30 5.57 8.11
N ARG A 465 -33.18 5.18 7.50
CA ARG A 465 -32.81 3.77 7.35
C ARG A 465 -32.53 3.10 8.69
N ILE A 466 -31.84 3.78 9.60
CA ILE A 466 -31.58 3.28 10.96
C ILE A 466 -32.90 3.10 11.72
N LEU A 467 -33.81 4.09 11.63
CA LEU A 467 -35.12 3.96 12.25
C LEU A 467 -35.91 2.77 11.69
N ALA A 468 -35.93 2.61 10.36
CA ALA A 468 -36.65 1.54 9.68
C ALA A 468 -36.02 0.15 9.87
N ALA A 469 -34.72 0.08 10.16
CA ALA A 469 -34.09 -1.17 10.61
C ALA A 469 -34.55 -1.55 12.02
N GLY A 470 -35.25 -0.66 12.73
CA GLY A 470 -35.67 -0.84 14.11
C GLY A 470 -34.48 -0.83 15.07
N LYS A 471 -34.78 -1.00 16.36
CA LYS A 471 -33.80 -1.20 17.43
C LYS A 471 -33.10 -2.57 17.32
N ILE A 472 -32.88 -3.09 16.12
CA ILE A 472 -32.01 -4.24 15.85
C ILE A 472 -30.55 -3.73 15.90
N SER A 473 -30.23 -3.17 17.06
CA SER A 473 -28.95 -2.58 17.42
C SER A 473 -28.57 -3.06 18.82
N GLU A 474 -28.63 -4.37 19.05
CA GLU A 474 -27.37 -4.98 19.44
C GLU A 474 -26.61 -5.16 18.12
N ASP A 475 -25.74 -4.18 17.85
CA ASP A 475 -24.66 -4.18 16.86
C ASP A 475 -24.78 -5.22 15.73
N LEU A 476 -24.90 -4.80 14.47
CA LEU A 476 -24.64 -5.69 13.31
C LEU A 476 -23.27 -6.40 13.40
N LEU A 477 -22.36 -5.87 14.23
CA LEU A 477 -21.05 -6.45 14.55
C LEU A 477 -21.08 -7.49 15.70
N ASN A 478 -22.14 -7.53 16.51
CA ASN A 478 -22.35 -8.45 17.64
C ASN A 478 -23.54 -9.39 17.42
N MET A 479 -24.27 -9.22 16.32
CA MET A 479 -25.31 -10.12 15.87
C MET A 479 -24.72 -11.50 15.61
N ASP A 480 -25.42 -12.56 16.01
CA ASP A 480 -25.02 -13.90 15.61
C ASP A 480 -25.19 -14.08 14.08
N GLU A 481 -24.47 -15.05 13.53
CA GLU A 481 -24.44 -15.31 12.07
C GLU A 481 -25.83 -15.68 11.52
N ASP A 482 -26.72 -16.22 12.36
CA ASP A 482 -28.08 -16.63 11.99
C ASP A 482 -29.05 -15.43 11.93
N GLU A 483 -28.92 -14.45 12.83
CA GLU A 483 -29.67 -13.19 12.82
C GLU A 483 -29.27 -12.31 11.63
N PHE A 484 -27.97 -12.20 11.35
CA PHE A 484 -27.46 -11.50 10.17
C PHE A 484 -28.04 -12.13 8.88
N SER A 485 -28.03 -13.46 8.80
CA SER A 485 -28.58 -14.22 7.65
C SER A 485 -30.08 -14.01 7.45
N LYS A 486 -30.85 -13.84 8.53
CA LYS A 486 -32.29 -13.54 8.49
C LYS A 486 -32.58 -12.11 8.00
N ILE A 487 -31.81 -11.12 8.45
CA ILE A 487 -32.01 -9.72 8.04
C ILE A 487 -31.71 -9.53 6.56
N PHE A 488 -30.65 -10.17 6.06
CA PHE A 488 -30.29 -10.09 4.66
C PHE A 488 -31.05 -11.08 3.76
N ASN A 489 -32.00 -11.86 4.32
CA ASN A 489 -32.76 -12.89 3.61
C ASN A 489 -31.90 -13.63 2.58
N LEU A 490 -30.74 -14.14 3.04
CA LEU A 490 -29.88 -14.97 2.18
C LEU A 490 -30.52 -16.34 1.89
N ASN A 491 -31.59 -16.68 2.62
CA ASN A 491 -32.57 -17.66 2.15
C ASN A 491 -33.54 -16.97 1.19
N PRO A 492 -33.63 -17.44 -0.07
CA PRO A 492 -34.49 -16.81 -1.07
C PRO A 492 -35.92 -16.78 -0.53
N ASN A 493 -36.49 -15.58 -0.44
CA ASN A 493 -37.87 -15.40 -0.04
C ASN A 493 -38.77 -16.13 -1.07
N GLU A 494 -39.94 -16.66 -0.69
CA GLU A 494 -40.89 -17.31 -1.63
C GLU A 494 -41.21 -16.40 -2.83
N ALA A 495 -41.18 -15.08 -2.62
CA ALA A 495 -41.35 -14.07 -3.67
C ALA A 495 -40.15 -14.00 -4.64
N GLN A 496 -38.94 -14.27 -4.15
CA GLN A 496 -37.70 -14.31 -4.93
C GLN A 496 -37.59 -15.62 -5.69
N GLU A 497 -37.95 -16.76 -5.08
CA GLU A 497 -38.11 -18.04 -5.79
C GLU A 497 -39.19 -17.94 -6.88
N LYS A 498 -40.31 -17.25 -6.63
CA LYS A 498 -41.30 -16.96 -7.67
C LYS A 498 -40.72 -16.14 -8.81
N LYS A 499 -39.98 -15.07 -8.52
CA LYS A 499 -39.33 -14.24 -9.55
C LYS A 499 -38.25 -14.99 -10.32
N GLU A 500 -37.46 -15.83 -9.66
CA GLU A 500 -36.49 -16.70 -10.32
C GLU A 500 -37.20 -17.75 -11.17
N SER A 501 -38.30 -18.34 -10.70
CA SER A 501 -39.10 -19.28 -11.49
C SER A 501 -39.75 -18.63 -12.71
N GLU A 502 -40.17 -17.36 -12.60
CA GLU A 502 -40.67 -16.56 -13.72
C GLU A 502 -39.55 -16.20 -14.69
N ALA A 503 -38.39 -15.79 -14.19
CA ALA A 503 -37.21 -15.50 -15.00
C ALA A 503 -36.73 -16.76 -15.76
N ILE A 504 -36.69 -17.91 -15.09
CA ILE A 504 -36.37 -19.21 -15.71
C ILE A 504 -37.40 -19.57 -16.78
N LYS A 505 -38.70 -19.33 -16.55
CA LYS A 505 -39.75 -19.54 -17.57
C LYS A 505 -39.56 -18.63 -18.77
N ILE A 506 -39.23 -17.36 -18.55
CA ILE A 506 -38.94 -16.40 -19.62
C ILE A 506 -37.71 -16.85 -20.42
N LEU A 507 -36.63 -17.22 -19.75
CA LEU A 507 -35.40 -17.70 -20.39
C LEU A 507 -35.63 -18.99 -21.20
N LYS A 508 -36.38 -19.95 -20.66
CA LYS A 508 -36.81 -21.16 -21.40
C LYS A 508 -37.66 -20.81 -22.61
N SER A 509 -38.55 -19.83 -22.51
CA SER A 509 -39.37 -19.35 -23.65
C SER A 509 -38.55 -18.68 -24.74
N MET A 510 -37.37 -18.15 -24.39
CA MET A 510 -36.39 -17.58 -25.33
C MET A 510 -35.42 -18.64 -25.90
N GLY A 511 -35.61 -19.92 -25.57
CA GLY A 511 -34.77 -21.03 -26.05
C GLY A 511 -33.47 -21.22 -25.26
N VAL A 512 -33.31 -20.58 -24.11
CA VAL A 512 -32.15 -20.77 -23.22
C VAL A 512 -32.39 -22.01 -22.34
N ASP A 513 -31.50 -23.00 -22.45
CA ASP A 513 -31.62 -24.29 -21.77
C ASP A 513 -31.01 -24.22 -20.35
N VAL A 514 -31.81 -23.73 -19.40
CA VAL A 514 -31.39 -23.43 -18.02
C VAL A 514 -31.17 -24.70 -17.16
N ASP A 515 -31.59 -25.88 -17.64
CA ASP A 515 -31.52 -27.14 -16.87
C ASP A 515 -30.20 -27.91 -17.07
N LYS A 516 -29.37 -27.53 -18.04
CA LYS A 516 -28.02 -28.06 -18.16
C LYS A 516 -27.16 -27.35 -17.14
N GLY A 517 -26.70 -28.06 -16.11
CA GLY A 517 -25.73 -27.60 -15.11
C GLY A 517 -24.35 -27.29 -15.69
N GLU A 518 -24.29 -26.55 -16.79
CA GLU A 518 -23.08 -25.95 -17.30
C GLU A 518 -22.74 -24.78 -16.39
N ALA A 519 -21.61 -24.92 -15.68
CA ALA A 519 -21.08 -23.88 -14.81
C ALA A 519 -21.09 -22.53 -15.53
N TYR A 520 -21.65 -21.51 -14.84
CA TYR A 520 -21.80 -20.13 -15.28
C TYR A 520 -20.61 -19.68 -16.15
N LYS A 521 -20.79 -19.71 -17.48
CA LYS A 521 -19.84 -19.07 -18.39
C LYS A 521 -19.99 -17.57 -18.19
N ASP A 522 -18.89 -16.93 -17.83
CA ASP A 522 -18.80 -15.49 -17.64
C ASP A 522 -19.52 -14.78 -18.80
N PRO A 523 -20.55 -13.96 -18.55
CA PRO A 523 -21.31 -13.26 -19.60
C PRO A 523 -20.45 -12.32 -20.45
N TYR A 524 -19.19 -12.09 -20.07
CA TYR A 524 -18.22 -11.31 -20.82
C TYR A 524 -17.26 -12.15 -21.69
N ALA A 525 -17.37 -13.49 -21.68
CA ALA A 525 -16.50 -14.36 -22.48
C ALA A 525 -16.64 -14.12 -24.00
N ASP A 526 -17.82 -13.71 -24.44
CA ASP A 526 -18.16 -13.54 -25.86
C ASP A 526 -17.94 -12.08 -26.34
N VAL A 527 -17.65 -11.16 -25.42
CA VAL A 527 -17.43 -9.73 -25.71
C VAL A 527 -16.28 -9.48 -26.68
N PRO A 528 -15.14 -10.20 -26.62
CA PRO A 528 -14.07 -10.05 -27.61
C PRO A 528 -14.50 -10.39 -29.04
N GLU A 529 -15.36 -11.39 -29.23
CA GLU A 529 -15.89 -11.78 -30.56
C GLU A 529 -16.94 -10.79 -31.06
N LEU A 530 -17.81 -10.28 -30.18
CA LEU A 530 -18.78 -9.23 -30.52
C LEU A 530 -18.08 -7.92 -30.91
N ILE A 531 -16.99 -7.54 -30.22
CA ILE A 531 -16.17 -6.39 -30.59
C ILE A 531 -15.50 -6.61 -31.95
N LYS A 532 -15.10 -7.83 -32.28
CA LYS A 532 -14.52 -8.18 -33.58
C LYS A 532 -15.55 -8.10 -34.70
N GLN A 533 -16.74 -8.68 -34.52
CA GLN A 533 -17.84 -8.59 -35.48
C GLN A 533 -18.29 -7.13 -35.71
N TYR A 534 -18.37 -6.31 -34.65
CA TYR A 534 -18.70 -4.89 -34.80
C TYR A 534 -17.65 -4.13 -35.61
N LYS A 535 -16.36 -4.44 -35.42
CA LYS A 535 -15.26 -3.85 -36.20
C LYS A 535 -15.24 -4.32 -37.65
N GLU A 536 -15.71 -5.53 -37.93
CA GLU A 536 -15.81 -6.08 -39.29
C GLU A 536 -17.11 -5.63 -40.01
N SER A 537 -18.11 -5.15 -39.27
CA SER A 537 -19.38 -4.61 -39.81
C SER A 537 -19.34 -3.11 -40.16
N LYS A 538 -18.19 -2.45 -39.95
CA LYS A 538 -17.87 -1.10 -40.42
C LYS A 538 -16.82 -1.19 -41.52
#